data_AF-A0A926W793-F1
#
_entry.id   AF-A0A926W793-F1
#
_cell.length_a   1.000
_cell.length_b   1.000
_cell.length_c   1.000
_cell.angle_alpha   90.00
_cell.angle_beta   90.00
_cell.angle_gamma   90.00
#
_symmetry.space_group_name_H-M   'P 1'
#
loop_
_entity.id
_entity.type
_entity.pdbx_description
1 polymer ?
#
loop_
_entity_poly.entity_id
_entity_poly.type
_entity_poly.pdbx_seq_one_letter_code
_entity_poly.pdbx_strand_id
1 'polypeptide(L)'
;MKKLLVLGGVALYSLMLSLPVVAQEVEVYEYEDGSVTAVDSDGNAAYVDEEGSITAVDSEGNVLHEDVDGSTTVIDSEGNAVYVDEEGNTVYVDEDGNTAVFMEE
;
A
#
# COMPACT_ATOMS: atom_id res chain seq x y z
N MET A 1 -20.60 11.26 8.46
CA MET A 1 -20.42 10.00 7.72
C MET A 1 -20.86 10.24 6.29
N LYS A 2 -19.92 10.54 5.39
CA LYS A 2 -20.20 10.76 3.96
C LYS A 2 -19.48 9.66 3.19
N LYS A 3 -20.23 8.83 2.47
CA LYS A 3 -19.68 7.99 1.42
C LYS A 3 -19.25 8.94 0.31
N LEU A 4 -17.95 9.10 0.08
CA LEU A 4 -17.42 9.96 -0.97
C LEU A 4 -16.76 9.10 -2.05
N LEU A 5 -17.24 9.21 -3.28
CA LEU A 5 -16.60 8.65 -4.46
C LEU A 5 -15.51 9.65 -4.88
N VAL A 6 -14.27 9.45 -4.44
CA VAL A 6 -13.17 10.37 -4.77
C VAL A 6 -12.66 10.06 -6.17
N LEU A 7 -13.02 10.92 -7.13
CA LEU A 7 -12.28 11.07 -8.40
C LEU A 7 -11.26 12.20 -8.22
N GLY A 8 -9.99 11.85 -8.03
CA GLY A 8 -8.87 12.80 -8.11
C GLY A 8 -7.92 12.74 -6.92
N GLY A 9 -6.91 11.87 -7.04
CA GLY A 9 -5.79 11.72 -6.11
C GLY A 9 -5.10 10.39 -6.46
N VAL A 10 -3.90 10.46 -7.05
CA VAL A 10 -3.36 9.45 -7.98
C VAL A 10 -2.91 8.12 -7.33
N ALA A 11 -3.02 7.91 -6.02
CA ALA A 11 -2.45 6.70 -5.39
C ALA A 11 -3.43 5.53 -5.16
N LEU A 12 -4.65 5.78 -4.67
CA LEU A 12 -5.57 4.70 -4.27
C LEU A 12 -6.15 3.90 -5.45
N TYR A 13 -6.28 4.52 -6.63
CA TYR A 13 -6.85 3.83 -7.80
C TYR A 13 -5.86 2.82 -8.40
N SER A 14 -4.56 3.10 -8.41
CA SER A 14 -3.60 2.29 -9.18
C SER A 14 -3.20 0.99 -8.50
N LEU A 15 -3.25 0.91 -7.16
CA LEU A 15 -2.95 -0.34 -6.43
C LEU A 15 -4.07 -1.39 -6.59
N MET A 16 -5.33 -0.98 -6.73
CA MET A 16 -6.47 -1.90 -6.91
C MET A 16 -6.71 -2.33 -8.37
N LEU A 17 -5.89 -1.88 -9.33
CA LEU A 17 -6.24 -1.91 -10.76
C LEU A 17 -5.78 -3.16 -11.55
N SER A 18 -5.71 -4.32 -10.91
CA SER A 18 -5.62 -5.61 -11.61
C SER A 18 -6.96 -6.37 -11.68
N LEU A 19 -8.01 -5.88 -11.02
CA LEU A 19 -9.32 -6.53 -10.99
C LEU A 19 -10.26 -5.97 -12.08
N PRO A 20 -11.03 -6.82 -12.78
CA PRO A 20 -12.05 -6.33 -13.72
C PRO A 20 -13.02 -5.42 -12.97
N VAL A 21 -13.36 -4.28 -13.57
CA VAL A 21 -14.41 -3.35 -13.10
C VAL A 21 -15.75 -4.10 -13.01
N VAL A 22 -15.95 -4.81 -11.91
CA VAL A 22 -17.18 -5.47 -11.50
C VAL A 22 -17.43 -4.96 -10.09
N ALA A 23 -18.08 -3.80 -10.01
CA ALA A 23 -18.90 -3.35 -8.88
C ALA A 23 -18.50 -3.85 -7.47
N GLN A 24 -17.25 -3.64 -7.08
CA GLN A 24 -16.83 -3.93 -5.71
C GLN A 24 -17.14 -2.69 -4.87
N GLU A 25 -17.89 -2.86 -3.78
CA GLU A 25 -18.20 -1.75 -2.88
C GLU A 25 -16.95 -1.45 -2.03
N VAL A 26 -16.29 -0.33 -2.34
CA VAL A 26 -15.21 0.21 -1.52
C VAL A 26 -15.82 1.20 -0.52
N GLU A 27 -15.59 0.96 0.76
CA GLU A 27 -15.94 1.87 1.84
C GLU A 27 -14.75 2.78 2.14
N VAL A 28 -14.97 4.10 2.02
CA VAL A 28 -13.96 5.12 2.28
C VAL A 28 -14.34 5.94 3.51
N TYR A 29 -13.35 6.14 4.38
CA TYR A 29 -13.43 6.83 5.65
C TYR A 29 -12.40 7.97 5.66
N GLU A 30 -12.85 9.21 5.76
CA GLU A 30 -11.98 10.38 5.94
C GLU A 30 -12.06 10.84 7.40
N TYR A 31 -10.90 11.18 7.97
CA TYR A 31 -10.76 11.63 9.35
C TYR A 31 -10.50 13.14 9.43
N GLU A 32 -10.61 13.72 10.63
CA GLU A 32 -10.46 15.17 10.83
C GLU A 32 -9.01 15.67 10.64
N ASP A 33 -8.04 14.78 10.80
CA ASP A 33 -6.61 15.05 10.56
C ASP A 33 -6.23 15.06 9.07
N GLY A 34 -7.11 14.60 8.19
CA GLY A 34 -6.86 14.49 6.75
C GLY A 34 -6.46 13.09 6.29
N SER A 35 -6.27 12.14 7.21
CA SER A 35 -6.03 10.74 6.87
C SER A 35 -7.27 10.09 6.24
N VAL A 36 -7.05 9.01 5.50
CA VAL A 36 -8.08 8.28 4.75
C VAL A 36 -7.88 6.77 4.90
N THR A 37 -8.95 6.03 5.19
CA THR A 37 -8.98 4.56 5.08
C THR A 37 -9.94 4.15 3.97
N ALA A 38 -9.55 3.19 3.14
CA ALA A 38 -10.40 2.51 2.18
C ALA A 38 -10.40 1.01 2.46
N VAL A 39 -11.55 0.36 2.39
CA VAL A 39 -11.68 -1.10 2.59
C VAL A 39 -12.69 -1.63 1.58
N ASP A 40 -12.42 -2.78 0.97
CA ASP A 40 -13.38 -3.44 0.07
C ASP A 40 -13.99 -4.72 0.66
N SER A 41 -14.95 -5.30 -0.05
CA SER A 41 -15.65 -6.52 0.38
C SER A 41 -14.79 -7.78 0.32
N ASP A 42 -13.69 -7.76 -0.41
CA ASP A 42 -12.83 -8.92 -0.62
C ASP A 42 -11.72 -8.99 0.44
N GLY A 43 -11.60 -7.95 1.26
CA GLY A 43 -10.67 -7.88 2.37
C GLY A 43 -9.42 -7.07 2.07
N ASN A 44 -9.36 -6.37 0.93
CA ASN A 44 -8.29 -5.42 0.68
C ASN A 44 -8.56 -4.13 1.45
N ALA A 45 -7.50 -3.54 2.00
CA ALA A 45 -7.55 -2.30 2.74
C ALA A 45 -6.39 -1.39 2.34
N ALA A 46 -6.61 -0.08 2.38
CA ALA A 46 -5.58 0.92 2.21
C ALA A 46 -5.79 2.07 3.20
N TYR A 47 -4.69 2.65 3.66
CA TYR A 47 -4.65 3.78 4.56
C TYR A 47 -3.66 4.80 4.01
N VAL A 48 -4.06 6.06 4.01
CA VAL A 48 -3.18 7.21 3.74
C VAL A 48 -3.21 8.04 5.01
N ASP A 49 -2.05 8.30 5.60
CA ASP A 49 -1.97 9.17 6.77
C ASP A 49 -2.09 10.66 6.40
N GLU A 50 -2.05 11.52 7.40
CA GLU A 50 -2.13 12.96 7.23
C GLU A 50 -0.92 13.59 6.50
N GLU A 51 0.21 12.89 6.47
CA GLU A 51 1.46 13.34 5.83
C GLU A 51 1.52 12.90 4.36
N GLY A 52 0.82 11.82 4.02
CA GLY A 52 0.69 11.27 2.67
C GLY A 52 1.31 9.88 2.50
N SER A 53 1.84 9.28 3.57
CA SER A 53 2.38 7.91 3.51
C SER A 53 1.23 6.91 3.38
N ILE A 54 1.47 5.85 2.64
CA ILE A 54 0.47 4.88 2.22
C ILE A 54 0.78 3.53 2.85
N THR A 55 -0.24 2.86 3.38
CA THR A 55 -0.17 1.45 3.75
C THR A 55 -1.33 0.71 3.11
N ALA A 56 -1.05 -0.37 2.41
CA ALA A 56 -2.07 -1.23 1.80
C ALA A 56 -1.85 -2.68 2.21
N VAL A 57 -2.96 -3.41 2.36
CA VAL A 57 -2.99 -4.84 2.63
C VAL A 57 -4.00 -5.46 1.67
N ASP A 58 -3.63 -6.53 0.99
CA ASP A 58 -4.57 -7.27 0.15
C ASP A 58 -5.22 -8.45 0.89
N SER A 59 -6.21 -9.06 0.24
CA SER A 59 -6.96 -10.20 0.75
C SER A 59 -6.13 -11.46 0.97
N GLU A 60 -4.94 -11.54 0.35
CA GLU A 60 -3.99 -12.65 0.51
C GLU A 60 -3.04 -12.40 1.69
N GLY A 61 -3.04 -11.18 2.25
CA GLY A 61 -2.20 -10.78 3.38
C GLY A 61 -0.87 -10.16 2.96
N ASN A 62 -0.68 -9.84 1.67
CA ASN A 62 0.49 -9.08 1.25
C ASN A 62 0.32 -7.62 1.67
N VAL A 63 1.42 -7.00 2.09
CA VAL A 63 1.47 -5.63 2.61
C VAL A 63 2.36 -4.79 1.71
N LEU A 64 1.92 -3.57 1.40
CA LEU A 64 2.72 -2.52 0.80
C LEU A 64 2.71 -1.31 1.71
N HIS A 65 3.87 -0.71 1.90
CA HIS A 65 4.04 0.59 2.54
C HIS A 65 4.87 1.49 1.61
N GLU A 66 4.44 2.73 1.43
CA GLU A 66 5.17 3.76 0.70
C GLU A 66 5.21 5.00 1.59
N ASP A 67 6.41 5.48 1.90
CA ASP A 67 6.60 6.68 2.70
C ASP A 67 6.64 7.93 1.80
N VAL A 68 6.46 9.12 2.38
CA VAL A 68 6.46 10.41 1.68
C VAL A 68 7.79 10.74 0.99
N ASP A 69 8.90 10.14 1.44
CA ASP A 69 10.21 10.26 0.81
C ASP A 69 10.35 9.40 -0.46
N GLY A 70 9.39 8.51 -0.72
CA GLY A 70 9.39 7.59 -1.85
C GLY A 70 10.01 6.23 -1.55
N SER A 71 10.47 6.00 -0.32
CA SER A 71 10.88 4.68 0.11
C SER A 71 9.68 3.73 0.18
N THR A 72 9.90 2.46 -0.14
CA THR A 72 8.84 1.45 -0.21
C THR A 72 9.23 0.19 0.54
N THR A 73 8.25 -0.43 1.18
CA THR A 73 8.36 -1.77 1.76
C THR A 73 7.24 -2.64 1.20
N VAL A 74 7.58 -3.82 0.70
CA VAL A 74 6.61 -4.84 0.30
C VAL A 74 6.90 -6.10 1.09
N ILE A 75 5.87 -6.68 1.69
CA ILE A 75 5.94 -7.94 2.43
C ILE A 75 4.90 -8.87 1.83
N ASP A 76 5.30 -10.04 1.36
CA ASP A 76 4.33 -11.04 0.91
C ASP A 76 3.75 -11.86 2.07
N SER A 77 2.69 -12.59 1.78
CA SER A 77 2.00 -13.46 2.74
C SER A 77 2.86 -14.63 3.26
N GLU A 78 3.96 -14.95 2.57
CA GLU A 78 4.93 -15.97 2.97
C GLU A 78 6.01 -15.40 3.92
N GLY A 79 6.07 -14.07 4.07
CA GLY A 79 7.00 -13.38 4.96
C GLY A 79 8.29 -12.92 4.28
N ASN A 80 8.39 -13.03 2.95
CA ASN A 80 9.48 -12.39 2.23
C ASN A 80 9.22 -10.88 2.14
N ALA A 81 10.28 -10.10 2.26
CA ALA A 81 10.22 -8.64 2.27
C ALA A 81 11.20 -8.03 1.26
N VAL A 82 10.77 -6.93 0.66
CA VAL A 82 11.60 -6.05 -0.17
C VAL A 82 11.47 -4.65 0.39
N TYR A 83 12.60 -4.01 0.66
CA TYR A 83 12.68 -2.60 1.01
C TYR A 83 13.47 -1.86 -0.07
N VAL A 84 12.98 -0.71 -0.50
CA VAL A 84 13.68 0.21 -1.41
C VAL A 84 13.73 1.57 -0.71
N ASP A 85 14.91 2.16 -0.55
CA ASP A 85 15.05 3.51 0.01
C ASP A 85 14.80 4.62 -1.02
N GLU A 86 14.83 5.88 -0.58
CA GLU A 86 14.60 7.05 -1.43
C GLU A 86 15.67 7.20 -2.53
N GLU A 87 16.85 6.62 -2.33
CA GLU A 87 17.94 6.56 -3.30
C GLU A 87 17.88 5.35 -4.24
N GLY A 88 16.88 4.47 -4.11
CA GLY A 88 16.74 3.29 -4.96
C GLY A 88 17.59 2.08 -4.56
N ASN A 89 18.29 2.13 -3.42
CA ASN A 89 18.94 0.95 -2.88
C ASN A 89 17.89 -0.05 -2.39
N THR A 90 18.10 -1.32 -2.69
CA THR A 90 17.14 -2.38 -2.41
C THR A 90 17.70 -3.41 -1.43
N VAL A 91 16.92 -3.77 -0.43
CA VAL A 91 17.19 -4.86 0.51
C VAL A 91 16.09 -5.91 0.37
N TYR A 92 16.48 -7.15 0.09
CA TYR A 92 15.60 -8.31 0.10
C TYR A 92 15.85 -9.13 1.36
N VAL A 93 14.77 -9.60 1.98
CA VAL A 93 14.80 -10.54 3.10
C VAL A 93 13.85 -11.68 2.78
N ASP A 94 14.30 -12.93 2.87
CA ASP A 94 13.41 -14.09 2.71
C ASP A 94 12.76 -14.51 4.04
N GLU A 95 11.79 -15.43 3.97
CA GLU A 95 11.09 -15.99 5.13
C GLU A 95 12.01 -16.61 6.20
N ASP A 96 13.21 -17.07 5.80
CA ASP A 96 14.23 -17.65 6.68
C ASP A 96 15.13 -16.56 7.33
N GLY A 97 14.97 -15.30 6.93
CA GLY A 97 15.75 -14.17 7.40
C GLY A 97 17.10 -13.97 6.69
N ASN A 98 17.31 -14.62 5.54
CA ASN A 98 18.49 -14.36 4.70
C ASN A 98 18.32 -13.02 3.98
N THR A 99 19.40 -12.25 3.91
CA THR A 99 19.38 -10.89 3.37
C THR A 99 20.23 -10.76 2.11
N ALA A 100 19.71 -10.11 1.07
CA ALA A 100 20.47 -9.67 -0.09
C ALA A 100 20.33 -8.15 -0.25
N VAL A 101 21.45 -7.46 -0.48
CA VAL A 101 21.48 -5.99 -0.58
C VAL A 101 22.01 -5.61 -1.96
N PHE A 102 21.31 -4.69 -2.61
CA PHE A 102 21.66 -4.11 -3.90
C PHE A 102 21.70 -2.60 -3.73
N MET A 103 22.86 -2.00 -3.94
CA MET A 103 23.02 -0.54 -3.90
C MET A 103 23.01 -0.01 -5.33
N GLU A 104 22.38 1.15 -5.55
CA GLU A 104 22.55 1.90 -6.79
C GLU A 104 23.99 2.46 -6.85
N GLU A 105 24.63 2.47 -8.03
CA GLU A 105 26.03 2.95 -8.22
C GLU A 105 26.14 4.48 -8.38
#